data_AF-A0AAV6B4K0-F1
#
_entry.id   AF-A0AAV6B4K0-F1
#
_cell.length_a   1.000
_cell.length_b   1.000
_cell.length_c   1.000
_cell.angle_alpha   90.00
_cell.angle_beta   90.00
_cell.angle_gamma   90.00
#
_symmetry.space_group_name_H-M   'P 1'
#
loop_
_entity.id
_entity.type
_entity.pdbx_description
1 polymer ?
#
loop_
_entity_poly.entity_id
_entity_poly.type
_entity_poly.pdbx_seq_one_letter_code
_entity_poly.pdbx_strand_id
1 'polypeptide(L)'
;MRLPLLFGLSFALVSTASAQVPPVMNKRAIAPSTNELRGIQVALSDQGTNFTLFLPHGWTNAVSSNSTLCVHFHGAPWFVIQEHVRRGAKEPLAVFALGEGSSTYRAPFEDTNRFARVLAIIESELQKRDAKKARITAVDVSSFSAGYGAVRELVKVPYSFQIIRRIVLLDSMYGGLEPQRNGNTNRVPLSEHIDVWVPFAQAGMRSEKTFVLAHSQVPTSSYASTAECAAALLARLGLKTQPVATNSIPASDPDFPLQARASRNGLHIWSYAGTDAQAHMTHARHLADVWQALNEMAVQSASRN
;
A
#
# COMPACT_ATOMS: atom_id res chain seq x y z
N MET A 1 37.93 -1.44 -58.09
CA MET A 1 38.01 -0.60 -56.88
C MET A 1 36.63 -0.63 -56.22
N ARG A 2 36.42 -1.49 -55.20
CA ARG A 2 35.12 -1.71 -54.55
C ARG A 2 35.09 -0.92 -53.23
N LEU A 3 34.10 -0.05 -53.09
CA LEU A 3 33.83 0.77 -51.91
C LEU A 3 33.08 -0.08 -50.85
N PRO A 4 33.45 -0.06 -49.56
CA PRO A 4 32.69 -0.79 -48.55
C PRO A 4 31.50 0.03 -48.04
N LEU A 5 30.32 -0.59 -47.98
CA LEU A 5 29.16 -0.08 -47.26
C LEU A 5 29.44 -0.12 -45.75
N LEU A 6 29.41 1.03 -45.08
CA LEU A 6 29.31 1.09 -43.62
C LEU A 6 27.85 0.84 -43.20
N PHE A 7 27.61 -0.28 -42.52
CA PHE A 7 26.39 -0.48 -41.74
C PHE A 7 26.46 0.36 -40.46
N GLY A 8 25.63 1.40 -40.38
CA GLY A 8 25.42 2.16 -39.15
C GLY A 8 24.61 1.32 -38.15
N LEU A 9 25.23 0.91 -37.05
CA LEU A 9 24.49 0.43 -35.88
C LEU A 9 23.78 1.62 -35.23
N SER A 10 22.47 1.71 -35.46
CA SER A 10 21.59 2.56 -34.64
C SER A 10 21.49 1.93 -33.25
N PHE A 11 22.23 2.47 -32.28
CA PHE A 11 21.93 2.24 -30.88
C PHE A 11 20.60 2.92 -30.55
N ALA A 12 19.53 2.13 -30.46
CA ALA A 12 18.31 2.57 -29.82
C ALA A 12 18.65 2.87 -28.35
N LEU A 13 18.72 4.16 -28.00
CA LEU A 13 18.67 4.61 -26.62
C LEU A 13 17.36 4.10 -26.03
N VAL A 14 17.41 2.98 -25.30
CA VAL A 14 16.34 2.59 -24.39
C VAL A 14 16.26 3.71 -23.36
N SER A 15 15.28 4.59 -23.54
CA SER A 15 14.89 5.56 -22.53
C SER A 15 14.53 4.77 -21.28
N THR A 16 15.46 4.71 -20.33
CA THR A 16 15.16 4.19 -19.00
C THR A 16 14.20 5.20 -18.40
N ALA A 17 12.91 4.86 -18.37
CA ALA A 17 11.96 5.59 -17.56
C ALA A 17 12.58 5.68 -16.16
N SER A 18 12.87 6.90 -15.70
CA SER A 18 13.45 7.15 -14.37
C SER A 18 12.67 6.32 -13.35
N ALA A 19 13.30 5.26 -12.85
CA ALA A 19 12.66 4.36 -11.91
C ALA A 19 12.35 5.16 -10.64
N GLN A 20 11.07 5.18 -10.24
CA GLN A 20 10.53 5.97 -9.14
C GLN A 20 11.46 5.97 -7.92
N VAL A 21 11.66 7.15 -7.35
CA VAL A 21 12.41 7.32 -6.10
C VAL A 21 11.46 6.98 -4.94
N PRO A 22 11.70 5.89 -4.20
CA PRO A 22 10.93 5.60 -2.99
C PRO A 22 11.22 6.66 -1.92
N PRO A 23 10.35 6.86 -0.92
CA PRO A 23 10.65 7.79 0.15
C PRO A 23 11.83 7.31 1.01
N VAL A 24 12.54 8.25 1.63
CA VAL A 24 13.50 7.91 2.70
C VAL A 24 12.72 7.36 3.90
N MET A 25 13.22 6.30 4.52
CA MET A 25 12.64 5.67 5.71
C MET A 25 13.51 5.98 6.93
N ASN A 26 13.66 7.25 7.29
CA ASN A 26 14.50 7.65 8.41
C ASN A 26 13.77 7.48 9.75
N LYS A 27 14.50 7.35 10.87
CA LYS A 27 13.87 7.36 12.19
C LYS A 27 13.11 8.69 12.39
N ARG A 28 11.81 8.58 12.69
CA ARG A 28 10.95 9.72 13.03
C ARG A 28 10.34 9.55 14.41
N ALA A 29 10.54 10.54 15.27
CA ALA A 29 9.74 10.67 16.48
C ALA A 29 8.29 10.96 16.09
N ILE A 30 7.35 10.24 16.69
CA ILE A 30 5.92 10.48 16.51
C ILE A 30 5.32 10.78 17.87
N ALA A 31 4.51 11.82 17.91
CA ALA A 31 3.70 12.19 19.04
C ALA A 31 2.34 12.65 18.50
N PRO A 32 1.27 12.51 19.29
CA PRO A 32 0.01 13.18 18.98
C PRO A 32 0.31 14.66 18.71
N SER A 33 -0.16 15.15 17.57
CA SER A 33 -0.02 16.56 17.21
C SER A 33 -0.59 17.44 18.33
N THR A 34 0.18 18.44 18.78
CA THR A 34 -0.33 19.51 19.65
C THR A 34 -1.20 20.50 18.88
N ASN A 35 -1.09 20.52 17.55
CA ASN A 35 -2.00 21.27 16.69
C ASN A 35 -3.31 20.51 16.54
N GLU A 36 -4.43 21.22 16.61
CA GLU A 36 -5.76 20.67 16.37
C GLU A 36 -5.81 20.04 14.96
N LEU A 37 -6.08 18.72 14.90
CA LEU A 37 -6.34 18.02 13.65
C LEU A 37 -7.67 18.51 13.08
N ARG A 38 -7.62 19.54 12.24
CA ARG A 38 -8.82 20.14 11.64
C ARG A 38 -9.56 19.10 10.79
N GLY A 39 -10.82 18.83 11.14
CA GLY A 39 -11.70 17.90 10.44
C GLY A 39 -12.75 17.32 11.37
N ILE A 40 -13.58 16.42 10.85
CA ILE A 40 -14.63 15.73 11.61
C ILE A 40 -14.25 14.26 11.73
N GLN A 41 -14.31 13.71 12.94
CA GLN A 41 -14.18 12.28 13.20
C GLN A 41 -15.53 11.71 13.63
N VAL A 42 -15.94 10.61 13.02
CA VAL A 42 -17.21 9.93 13.30
C VAL A 42 -16.91 8.47 13.59
N ALA A 43 -17.34 7.98 14.76
CA ALA A 43 -17.31 6.56 15.07
C ALA A 43 -18.49 5.87 14.35
N LEU A 44 -18.19 4.84 13.57
CA LEU A 44 -19.15 4.05 12.82
C LEU A 44 -18.94 2.56 13.09
N SER A 45 -19.95 1.74 12.79
CA SER A 45 -19.87 0.30 13.00
C SER A 45 -20.70 -0.45 11.98
N ASP A 46 -20.19 -1.60 11.50
CA ASP A 46 -20.99 -2.63 10.83
C ASP A 46 -20.94 -3.90 11.68
N GLN A 47 -22.08 -4.38 12.17
CA GLN A 47 -22.20 -5.65 12.91
C GLN A 47 -21.08 -5.88 13.94
N GLY A 48 -20.86 -4.92 14.85
CA GLY A 48 -19.84 -5.00 15.90
C GLY A 48 -18.39 -4.70 15.47
N THR A 49 -18.12 -4.53 14.18
CA THR A 49 -16.80 -4.06 13.70
C THR A 49 -16.80 -2.53 13.65
N ASN A 50 -16.06 -1.92 14.57
CA ASN A 50 -15.95 -0.47 14.70
C ASN A 50 -14.87 0.10 13.78
N PHE A 51 -15.13 1.29 13.25
CA PHE A 51 -14.17 2.07 12.46
C PHE A 51 -14.41 3.56 12.63
N THR A 52 -13.37 4.36 12.39
CA THR A 52 -13.46 5.83 12.44
C THR A 52 -13.50 6.37 11.02
N LEU A 53 -14.52 7.16 10.69
CA LEU A 53 -14.54 7.99 9.49
C LEU A 53 -13.97 9.36 9.83
N PHE A 54 -12.94 9.77 9.11
CA PHE A 54 -12.38 11.12 9.17
C PHE A 54 -12.71 11.89 7.88
N LEU A 55 -13.24 13.09 8.04
CA LEU A 55 -13.49 14.06 6.98
C LEU A 55 -12.52 15.23 7.17
N PRO A 56 -11.58 15.47 6.24
CA PRO A 56 -10.66 16.60 6.32
C PRO A 56 -11.41 17.94 6.44
N HIS A 57 -10.82 18.93 7.11
CA HIS A 57 -11.42 20.27 7.16
C HIS A 57 -11.57 20.89 5.76
N GLY A 58 -12.73 21.52 5.53
CA GLY A 58 -13.09 22.01 4.22
C GLY A 58 -13.36 20.90 3.21
N TRP A 59 -13.58 19.65 3.66
CA TRP A 59 -14.18 18.63 2.82
C TRP A 59 -15.56 19.12 2.38
N THR A 60 -15.62 19.59 1.15
CA THR A 60 -16.85 19.97 0.47
C THR A 60 -17.11 18.91 -0.60
N ASN A 61 -18.34 18.41 -0.70
CA ASN A 61 -18.75 17.61 -1.86
C ASN A 61 -18.94 18.49 -3.11
N ALA A 62 -17.98 19.36 -3.38
CA ALA A 62 -17.98 20.22 -4.53
C ALA A 62 -17.76 19.35 -5.78
N VAL A 63 -18.88 18.94 -6.38
CA VAL A 63 -19.02 18.68 -7.82
C VAL A 63 -18.80 17.24 -8.35
N SER A 64 -18.87 16.16 -7.55
CA SER A 64 -19.03 14.83 -8.17
C SER A 64 -19.90 13.85 -7.40
N SER A 65 -20.77 13.14 -8.14
CA SER A 65 -21.39 11.89 -7.68
C SER A 65 -20.36 10.80 -7.38
N ASN A 66 -19.08 11.04 -7.65
CA ASN A 66 -18.00 10.06 -7.65
C ASN A 66 -16.92 10.51 -6.67
N SER A 67 -16.94 9.94 -5.46
CA SER A 67 -15.94 10.18 -4.42
C SER A 67 -14.96 9.02 -4.34
N THR A 68 -13.69 9.34 -4.08
CA THR A 68 -12.69 8.35 -3.65
C THR A 68 -12.70 8.28 -2.12
N LEU A 69 -12.80 7.08 -1.56
CA LEU A 69 -12.58 6.83 -0.15
C LEU A 69 -11.15 6.29 0.06
N CYS A 70 -10.45 6.82 1.06
CA CYS A 70 -9.24 6.20 1.58
C CYS A 70 -9.60 5.25 2.73
N VAL A 71 -8.99 4.08 2.77
CA VAL A 71 -9.19 3.10 3.85
C VAL A 71 -7.84 2.69 4.39
N HIS A 72 -7.69 2.67 5.72
CA HIS A 72 -6.48 2.23 6.37
C HIS A 72 -6.78 1.17 7.43
N PHE A 73 -5.99 0.09 7.42
CA PHE A 73 -6.09 -0.99 8.39
C PHE A 73 -4.84 -1.04 9.28
N HIS A 74 -5.10 -1.05 10.59
CA HIS A 74 -4.15 -1.20 11.69
C HIS A 74 -3.23 -0.01 11.97
N GLY A 75 -3.17 0.40 13.24
CA GLY A 75 -2.49 1.60 13.69
C GLY A 75 -3.40 2.48 14.54
N ALA A 76 -2.82 3.41 15.29
CA ALA A 76 -3.57 4.33 16.12
C ALA A 76 -4.34 5.34 15.25
N PRO A 77 -5.68 5.50 15.41
CA PRO A 77 -6.47 6.38 14.54
C PRO A 77 -5.94 7.81 14.45
N TRP A 78 -5.51 8.40 15.57
CA TRP A 78 -4.94 9.74 15.59
C TRP A 78 -3.72 9.88 14.68
N PHE A 79 -2.87 8.85 14.63
CA PHE A 79 -1.62 8.88 13.85
C PHE A 79 -1.90 8.70 12.36
N VAL A 80 -2.79 7.77 12.02
CA VAL A 80 -3.21 7.52 10.64
C VAL A 80 -3.88 8.77 10.06
N ILE A 81 -4.73 9.44 10.83
CA ILE A 81 -5.37 10.71 10.45
C ILE A 81 -4.31 11.80 10.26
N GLN A 82 -3.34 11.91 11.17
CA GLN A 82 -2.25 12.88 11.05
C GLN A 82 -1.43 12.67 9.76
N GLU A 83 -1.08 11.43 9.42
CA GLU A 83 -0.40 11.12 8.16
C GLU A 83 -1.30 11.40 6.95
N HIS A 84 -2.61 11.11 7.01
CA HIS A 84 -3.56 11.45 5.93
C HIS A 84 -3.67 12.96 5.68
N VAL A 85 -3.66 13.78 6.73
CA VAL A 85 -3.61 15.24 6.62
C VAL A 85 -2.23 15.68 6.10
N ARG A 86 -1.14 15.09 6.59
CA ARG A 86 0.24 15.45 6.21
C ARG A 86 0.50 15.22 4.72
N ARG A 87 -0.06 14.17 4.11
CA ARG A 87 0.02 13.97 2.64
C ARG A 87 -0.81 14.96 1.82
N GLY A 88 -1.58 15.84 2.47
CA GLY A 88 -2.44 16.82 1.82
C GLY A 88 -3.73 16.26 1.23
N ALA A 89 -4.13 15.04 1.63
CA ALA A 89 -5.34 14.40 1.10
C ALA A 89 -6.60 15.19 1.47
N LYS A 90 -7.53 15.25 0.52
CA LYS A 90 -8.85 15.89 0.70
C LYS A 90 -9.98 14.87 0.77
N GLU A 91 -9.69 13.62 0.43
CA GLU A 91 -10.63 12.51 0.45
C GLU A 91 -11.03 12.12 1.89
N PRO A 92 -12.25 11.61 2.10
CA PRO A 92 -12.62 10.91 3.33
C PRO A 92 -11.68 9.73 3.60
N LEU A 93 -11.46 9.44 4.89
CA LEU A 93 -10.64 8.32 5.36
C LEU A 93 -11.44 7.44 6.33
N ALA A 94 -11.51 6.14 6.08
CA ALA A 94 -11.95 5.16 7.07
C ALA A 94 -10.74 4.46 7.72
N VAL A 95 -10.66 4.48 9.05
CA VAL A 95 -9.58 3.83 9.81
C VAL A 95 -10.14 2.69 10.65
N PHE A 96 -9.57 1.50 10.44
CA PHE A 96 -9.87 0.28 11.20
C PHE A 96 -8.73 -0.01 12.17
N ALA A 97 -8.98 0.21 13.46
CA ALA A 97 -8.06 -0.08 14.55
C ALA A 97 -8.65 -1.21 15.42
N LEU A 98 -8.61 -2.44 14.91
CA LEU A 98 -9.33 -3.58 15.48
C LEU A 98 -8.55 -4.33 16.56
N GLY A 99 -7.26 -4.04 16.73
CA GLY A 99 -6.40 -4.66 17.75
C GLY A 99 -5.14 -5.25 17.15
N GLU A 100 -4.57 -6.23 17.83
CA GLU A 100 -3.37 -6.94 17.40
C GLU A 100 -3.72 -8.23 16.64
N GLY A 101 -2.78 -8.70 15.82
CA GLY A 101 -2.90 -9.96 15.08
C GLY A 101 -3.75 -9.85 13.81
N SER A 102 -3.24 -10.43 12.72
CA SER A 102 -3.90 -10.32 11.40
C SER A 102 -5.25 -11.04 11.32
N SER A 103 -5.49 -12.05 12.18
CA SER A 103 -6.81 -12.69 12.29
C SER A 103 -7.91 -11.72 12.73
N THR A 104 -7.59 -10.75 13.58
CA THR A 104 -8.53 -9.70 14.04
C THR A 104 -8.98 -8.80 12.89
N TYR A 105 -8.14 -8.64 11.87
CA TYR A 105 -8.45 -7.90 10.64
C TYR A 105 -9.06 -8.79 9.56
N ARG A 106 -8.66 -10.06 9.47
CA ARG A 106 -9.22 -11.03 8.53
C ARG A 106 -10.68 -11.34 8.85
N ALA A 107 -10.98 -11.75 10.08
CA ALA A 107 -12.27 -12.34 10.45
C ALA A 107 -13.50 -11.48 10.08
N PRO A 108 -13.51 -10.14 10.29
CA PRO A 108 -14.64 -9.33 9.83
C PRO A 108 -14.84 -9.37 8.32
N PHE A 109 -13.76 -9.39 7.55
CA PHE A 109 -13.80 -9.30 6.08
C PHE A 109 -13.87 -10.67 5.37
N GLU A 110 -13.96 -11.77 6.12
CA GLU A 110 -14.39 -13.06 5.59
C GLU A 110 -15.86 -13.03 5.13
N ASP A 111 -16.68 -12.16 5.75
CA ASP A 111 -17.95 -11.75 5.17
C ASP A 111 -17.68 -10.86 3.95
N THR A 112 -17.80 -11.47 2.76
CA THR A 112 -17.53 -10.84 1.47
C THR A 112 -18.43 -9.65 1.16
N ASN A 113 -19.56 -9.49 1.87
CA ASN A 113 -20.46 -8.35 1.72
C ASN A 113 -20.15 -7.19 2.70
N ARG A 114 -19.31 -7.41 3.71
CA ARG A 114 -19.03 -6.41 4.75
C ARG A 114 -18.48 -5.12 4.16
N PHE A 115 -17.57 -5.21 3.20
CA PHE A 115 -16.97 -4.01 2.62
C PHE A 115 -18.01 -3.14 1.90
N ALA A 116 -18.91 -3.75 1.13
CA ALA A 116 -20.01 -3.03 0.49
C ALA A 116 -20.94 -2.35 1.52
N ARG A 117 -21.25 -3.02 2.63
CA ARG A 117 -22.05 -2.41 3.72
C ARG A 117 -21.32 -1.27 4.41
N VAL A 118 -20.01 -1.41 4.67
CA VAL A 118 -19.17 -0.33 5.20
C VAL A 118 -19.23 0.89 4.29
N LEU A 119 -19.10 0.72 2.97
CA LEU A 119 -19.22 1.82 2.02
C LEU A 119 -20.61 2.47 2.07
N ALA A 120 -21.68 1.68 2.13
CA ALA A 120 -23.04 2.21 2.26
C ALA A 120 -23.27 3.00 3.56
N ILE A 121 -22.70 2.53 4.68
CA ILE A 121 -22.74 3.24 5.97
C ILE A 121 -22.02 4.58 5.86
N ILE A 122 -20.85 4.61 5.23
CA ILE A 122 -20.09 5.85 5.01
C ILE A 122 -20.88 6.79 4.09
N GLU A 123 -21.40 6.32 2.96
CA GLU A 123 -22.22 7.12 2.04
C GLU A 123 -23.44 7.73 2.74
N SER A 124 -24.12 6.97 3.60
CA SER A 124 -25.22 7.49 4.42
C SER A 124 -24.75 8.60 5.36
N GLU A 125 -23.58 8.44 5.98
CA GLU A 125 -23.02 9.44 6.88
C GLU A 125 -22.58 10.72 6.15
N LEU A 126 -22.08 10.59 4.91
CA LEU A 126 -21.78 11.72 4.04
C LEU A 126 -23.06 12.46 3.61
N GLN A 127 -24.13 11.73 3.27
CA GLN A 127 -25.41 12.32 2.85
C GLN A 127 -26.06 13.17 3.94
N LYS A 128 -25.90 12.81 5.22
CA LYS A 128 -26.34 13.62 6.36
C LYS A 128 -25.61 14.97 6.48
N ARG A 129 -24.48 15.15 5.78
CA ARG A 129 -23.61 16.35 5.80
C ARG A 129 -23.65 17.10 4.47
N ASP A 130 -24.84 17.24 3.90
CA ASP A 130 -25.13 17.93 2.63
C ASP A 130 -24.48 17.34 1.37
N ALA A 131 -23.84 16.17 1.46
CA ALA A 131 -23.35 15.43 0.31
C ALA A 131 -24.45 14.51 -0.27
N LYS A 132 -25.60 15.07 -0.63
CA LYS A 132 -26.85 14.34 -0.96
C LYS A 132 -26.73 13.30 -2.08
N LYS A 133 -25.73 13.44 -2.96
CA LYS A 133 -25.45 12.52 -4.08
C LYS A 133 -24.10 11.79 -3.95
N ALA A 134 -23.48 11.81 -2.77
CA ALA A 134 -22.21 11.12 -2.56
C ALA A 134 -22.35 9.63 -2.85
N ARG A 135 -21.55 9.14 -3.79
CA ARG A 135 -21.26 7.71 -3.98
C ARG A 135 -19.76 7.50 -3.97
N ILE A 136 -19.33 6.42 -3.34
CA ILE A 136 -17.96 5.97 -3.34
C ILE A 136 -17.80 5.08 -4.57
N THR A 137 -17.13 5.61 -5.58
CA THR A 137 -16.89 4.90 -6.85
C THR A 137 -15.47 4.35 -6.95
N ALA A 138 -14.62 4.71 -5.98
CA ALA A 138 -13.21 4.37 -5.96
C ALA A 138 -12.69 4.27 -4.53
N VAL A 139 -11.76 3.35 -4.30
CA VAL A 139 -11.12 3.16 -3.01
C VAL A 139 -9.61 3.10 -3.16
N ASP A 140 -8.91 3.78 -2.26
CA ASP A 140 -7.48 3.58 -2.03
C ASP A 140 -7.28 2.93 -0.66
N VAL A 141 -6.60 1.79 -0.63
CA VAL A 141 -6.40 0.99 0.58
C VAL A 141 -4.94 1.08 1.01
N SER A 142 -4.73 1.20 2.32
CA SER A 142 -3.44 0.98 2.95
C SER A 142 -3.55 0.09 4.17
N SER A 143 -2.46 -0.57 4.52
CA SER A 143 -2.35 -1.27 5.80
C SER A 143 -0.94 -1.27 6.34
N PHE A 144 -0.85 -1.38 7.65
CA PHE A 144 0.40 -1.60 8.38
C PHE A 144 0.32 -2.92 9.16
N SER A 145 1.43 -3.64 9.30
CA SER A 145 1.56 -4.82 10.14
C SER A 145 0.38 -5.80 10.00
N ALA A 146 -0.40 -6.04 11.05
CA ALA A 146 -1.56 -6.94 11.09
C ALA A 146 -2.71 -6.56 10.12
N GLY A 147 -2.77 -5.31 9.68
CA GLY A 147 -3.87 -4.78 8.85
C GLY A 147 -4.01 -5.48 7.49
N TYR A 148 -2.96 -6.13 7.00
CA TYR A 148 -3.00 -6.92 5.77
C TYR A 148 -4.06 -8.02 5.80
N GLY A 149 -4.45 -8.51 7.00
CA GLY A 149 -5.48 -9.53 7.14
C GLY A 149 -6.79 -9.12 6.46
N ALA A 150 -7.21 -7.86 6.63
CA ALA A 150 -8.39 -7.32 5.96
C ALA A 150 -8.13 -7.16 4.45
N VAL A 151 -7.01 -6.54 4.07
CA VAL A 151 -6.69 -6.27 2.66
C VAL A 151 -6.62 -7.56 1.84
N ARG A 152 -6.09 -8.63 2.42
CA ARG A 152 -6.01 -9.95 1.79
C ARG A 152 -7.37 -10.55 1.51
N GLU A 153 -8.36 -10.33 2.37
CA GLU A 153 -9.74 -10.75 2.09
C GLU A 153 -10.41 -9.85 1.05
N LEU A 154 -10.17 -8.53 1.11
CA LEU A 154 -10.71 -7.58 0.13
C LEU A 154 -10.28 -7.91 -1.31
N VAL A 155 -9.01 -8.24 -1.55
CA VAL A 155 -8.53 -8.52 -2.93
C VAL A 155 -9.12 -9.80 -3.54
N LYS A 156 -9.69 -10.70 -2.73
CA LYS A 156 -10.37 -11.92 -3.20
C LYS A 156 -11.78 -11.64 -3.71
N VAL A 157 -12.40 -10.55 -3.27
CA VAL A 157 -13.80 -10.22 -3.57
C VAL A 157 -13.89 -9.42 -4.88
N PRO A 158 -14.62 -9.88 -5.91
CA PRO A 158 -14.68 -9.20 -7.21
C PRO A 158 -15.13 -7.72 -7.12
N TYR A 159 -16.13 -7.43 -6.29
CA TYR A 159 -16.60 -6.06 -6.07
C TYR A 159 -15.50 -5.16 -5.51
N SER A 160 -14.83 -5.60 -4.43
CA SER A 160 -13.71 -4.88 -3.82
C SER A 160 -12.55 -4.72 -4.81
N PHE A 161 -12.17 -5.77 -5.54
CA PHE A 161 -11.14 -5.71 -6.56
C PHE A 161 -11.45 -4.66 -7.63
N GLN A 162 -12.71 -4.55 -8.07
CA GLN A 162 -13.13 -3.58 -9.07
C GLN A 162 -12.92 -2.13 -8.60
N ILE A 163 -13.39 -1.80 -7.39
CA ILE A 163 -13.39 -0.42 -6.89
C ILE A 163 -12.06 0.02 -6.27
N ILE A 164 -11.24 -0.93 -5.79
CA ILE A 164 -9.92 -0.61 -5.23
C ILE A 164 -8.97 -0.28 -6.38
N ARG A 165 -8.51 0.98 -6.41
CA ARG A 165 -7.59 1.50 -7.42
C ARG A 165 -6.14 1.30 -7.00
N ARG A 166 -5.86 1.54 -5.72
CA ARG A 166 -4.51 1.60 -5.17
C ARG A 166 -4.43 0.82 -3.87
N ILE A 167 -3.36 0.05 -3.70
CA ILE A 167 -3.00 -0.66 -2.47
C ILE A 167 -1.60 -0.23 -2.04
N VAL A 168 -1.45 0.14 -0.76
CA VAL A 168 -0.17 0.41 -0.10
C VAL A 168 -0.03 -0.49 1.13
N LEU A 169 0.90 -1.43 1.07
CA LEU A 169 1.24 -2.32 2.17
C LEU A 169 2.55 -1.86 2.80
N LEU A 170 2.49 -1.43 4.05
CA LEU A 170 3.61 -0.91 4.83
C LEU A 170 4.05 -1.98 5.82
N ASP A 171 5.07 -2.74 5.45
CA ASP A 171 5.56 -3.90 6.18
C ASP A 171 4.41 -4.78 6.70
N SER A 172 3.56 -5.15 5.73
CA SER A 172 2.18 -5.59 5.97
C SER A 172 1.78 -6.63 4.92
N MET A 173 2.60 -7.64 4.68
CA MET A 173 2.23 -8.80 3.87
C MET A 173 2.87 -10.05 4.45
N TYR A 174 2.23 -10.64 5.46
CA TYR A 174 2.72 -11.85 6.10
C TYR A 174 2.00 -13.09 5.58
N GLY A 175 2.68 -14.23 5.65
CA GLY A 175 2.18 -15.51 5.17
C GLY A 175 2.29 -16.61 6.21
N GLY A 176 1.53 -17.69 6.05
CA GLY A 176 1.84 -18.92 6.78
C GLY A 176 3.01 -19.58 6.08
N LEU A 177 3.63 -20.56 6.72
CA LEU A 177 4.71 -21.33 6.11
C LEU A 177 4.17 -22.66 5.60
N GLU A 178 4.64 -23.09 4.43
CA GLU A 178 4.45 -24.46 3.96
C GLU A 178 5.00 -25.45 5.03
N PRO A 179 4.34 -26.60 5.24
CA PRO A 179 4.85 -27.61 6.15
C PRO A 179 6.28 -28.03 5.74
N GLN A 180 7.20 -28.01 6.71
CA GLN A 180 8.56 -28.51 6.47
C GLN A 180 8.49 -30.00 6.11
N ARG A 181 9.09 -30.37 4.98
CA ARG A 181 9.22 -31.77 4.55
C ARG A 181 10.69 -32.18 4.58
N ASN A 182 10.97 -33.39 5.08
CA ASN A 182 12.28 -34.06 4.96
C ASN A 182 13.49 -33.21 5.40
N GLY A 183 13.45 -32.60 6.58
CA GLY A 183 14.59 -31.85 7.12
C GLY A 183 14.91 -30.53 6.39
N ASN A 184 14.04 -30.09 5.48
CA ASN A 184 14.19 -28.81 4.79
C ASN A 184 13.96 -27.64 5.76
N THR A 185 14.97 -26.78 5.91
CA THR A 185 14.90 -25.55 6.71
C THR A 185 14.41 -24.34 5.92
N ASN A 186 14.12 -24.48 4.62
CA ASN A 186 13.65 -23.39 3.79
C ASN A 186 12.27 -22.93 4.25
N ARG A 187 12.17 -21.64 4.52
CA ARG A 187 10.95 -20.97 4.93
C ARG A 187 10.21 -20.49 3.67
N VAL A 188 9.27 -21.30 3.23
CA VAL A 188 8.47 -21.02 2.03
C VAL A 188 7.09 -20.53 2.46
N PRO A 189 6.65 -19.32 2.04
CA PRO A 189 5.28 -18.88 2.31
C PRO A 189 4.26 -19.81 1.63
N LEU A 190 3.14 -20.09 2.32
CA LEU A 190 2.00 -20.83 1.78
C LEU A 190 1.55 -20.21 0.45
N SER A 191 1.41 -21.05 -0.58
CA SER A 191 1.09 -20.59 -1.93
C SER A 191 -0.22 -19.80 -1.97
N GLU A 192 -1.27 -20.27 -1.29
CA GLU A 192 -2.56 -19.60 -1.22
C GLU A 192 -2.51 -18.23 -0.50
N HIS A 193 -1.49 -17.98 0.33
CA HIS A 193 -1.30 -16.67 0.96
C HIS A 193 -0.57 -15.67 0.07
N ILE A 194 0.09 -16.14 -1.00
CA ILE A 194 0.80 -15.32 -1.98
C ILE A 194 -0.04 -15.12 -3.24
N ASP A 195 -0.64 -16.19 -3.75
CA ASP A 195 -1.33 -16.20 -5.05
C ASP A 195 -2.53 -15.25 -5.08
N VAL A 196 -3.15 -14.97 -3.92
CA VAL A 196 -4.23 -13.98 -3.77
C VAL A 196 -3.83 -12.56 -4.15
N TRP A 197 -2.55 -12.21 -4.10
CA TRP A 197 -2.04 -10.88 -4.47
C TRP A 197 -1.71 -10.75 -5.96
N VAL A 198 -1.49 -11.88 -6.64
CA VAL A 198 -1.02 -11.92 -8.03
C VAL A 198 -1.95 -11.16 -8.98
N PRO A 199 -3.29 -11.31 -8.96
CA PRO A 199 -4.16 -10.58 -9.87
C PRO A 199 -4.05 -9.05 -9.74
N PHE A 200 -3.95 -8.55 -8.51
CA PHE A 200 -3.86 -7.10 -8.27
C PHE A 200 -2.47 -6.58 -8.66
N ALA A 201 -1.41 -7.32 -8.34
CA ALA A 201 -0.05 -6.97 -8.75
C ALA A 201 0.10 -6.97 -10.28
N GLN A 202 -0.48 -7.94 -10.98
CA GLN A 202 -0.53 -7.98 -12.44
C GLN A 202 -1.34 -6.82 -13.04
N ALA A 203 -2.47 -6.44 -12.43
CA ALA A 203 -3.20 -5.23 -12.81
C ALA A 203 -2.33 -3.97 -12.64
N GLY A 204 -1.51 -3.92 -11.59
CA GLY A 204 -0.46 -2.91 -11.42
C GLY A 204 0.55 -2.89 -12.57
N MET A 205 1.05 -4.06 -12.97
CA MET A 205 1.96 -4.19 -14.11
C MET A 205 1.34 -3.75 -15.44
N ARG A 206 0.00 -3.77 -15.57
CA ARG A 206 -0.75 -3.28 -16.73
C ARG A 206 -1.17 -1.80 -16.62
N SER A 207 -0.75 -1.09 -15.58
CA SER A 207 -1.16 0.30 -15.28
C SER A 207 -2.66 0.49 -14.99
N GLU A 208 -3.39 -0.60 -14.72
CA GLU A 208 -4.82 -0.54 -14.38
C GLU A 208 -5.05 -0.18 -12.90
N LYS A 209 -4.05 -0.46 -12.07
CA LYS A 209 -4.06 -0.27 -10.61
C LYS A 209 -2.69 0.18 -10.12
N THR A 210 -2.58 0.58 -8.86
CA THR A 210 -1.30 0.82 -8.19
C THR A 210 -1.14 -0.14 -7.02
N PHE A 211 -0.03 -0.87 -6.96
CA PHE A 211 0.30 -1.78 -5.87
C PHE A 211 1.69 -1.47 -5.33
N VAL A 212 1.76 -1.05 -4.07
CA VAL A 212 3.03 -0.80 -3.37
C VAL A 212 3.17 -1.75 -2.20
N LEU A 213 4.33 -2.41 -2.12
CA LEU A 213 4.79 -3.14 -0.95
C LEU A 213 6.13 -2.56 -0.50
N ALA A 214 6.12 -1.80 0.59
CA ALA A 214 7.33 -1.31 1.23
C ALA A 214 7.58 -2.15 2.48
N HIS A 215 8.77 -2.72 2.66
CA HIS A 215 9.03 -3.63 3.79
C HIS A 215 10.44 -3.49 4.34
N SER A 216 10.60 -3.94 5.59
CA SER A 216 11.88 -4.05 6.29
C SER A 216 12.46 -5.46 6.12
N GLN A 217 13.56 -5.77 6.82
CA GLN A 217 14.12 -7.13 6.93
C GLN A 217 13.82 -7.77 8.28
N VAL A 218 12.77 -7.34 8.98
CA VAL A 218 12.41 -7.88 10.30
C VAL A 218 12.10 -9.38 10.19
N PRO A 219 12.87 -10.24 10.89
CA PRO A 219 12.67 -11.67 10.83
C PRO A 219 11.45 -12.09 11.65
N THR A 220 10.84 -13.20 11.25
CA THR A 220 9.70 -13.80 11.93
C THR A 220 10.00 -15.27 12.24
N SER A 221 9.50 -15.78 13.36
CA SER A 221 9.80 -17.15 13.80
C SER A 221 8.80 -18.17 13.26
N SER A 222 7.50 -17.98 13.52
CA SER A 222 6.44 -18.98 13.28
C SER A 222 5.63 -18.79 11.98
N TYR A 223 5.88 -17.72 11.23
CA TYR A 223 5.17 -17.37 10.00
C TYR A 223 6.12 -16.66 9.04
N ALA A 224 5.79 -16.55 7.75
CA ALA A 224 6.62 -15.87 6.76
C ALA A 224 6.59 -14.35 6.93
N SER A 225 7.78 -13.74 6.92
CA SER A 225 8.00 -12.29 6.98
C SER A 225 7.52 -11.59 5.70
N THR A 226 7.35 -10.27 5.76
CA THR A 226 7.04 -9.46 4.58
C THR A 226 8.09 -9.62 3.47
N ALA A 227 9.37 -9.72 3.82
CA ALA A 227 10.45 -9.94 2.86
C ALA A 227 10.33 -11.30 2.15
N GLU A 228 10.04 -12.38 2.89
CA GLU A 228 9.83 -13.72 2.32
C GLU A 228 8.60 -13.75 1.39
N CYS A 229 7.50 -13.10 1.79
CA CYS A 229 6.29 -12.99 0.97
C CYS A 229 6.51 -12.11 -0.27
N ALA A 230 7.25 -11.01 -0.15
CA ALA A 230 7.61 -10.15 -1.28
C ALA A 230 8.44 -10.92 -2.33
N ALA A 231 9.43 -11.69 -1.88
CA ALA A 231 10.25 -12.53 -2.75
C ALA A 231 9.40 -13.60 -3.47
N ALA A 232 8.49 -14.26 -2.74
CA ALA A 232 7.58 -15.24 -3.33
C ALA A 232 6.65 -14.60 -4.37
N LEU A 233 6.09 -13.41 -4.09
CA LEU A 233 5.25 -12.68 -5.04
C LEU A 233 6.04 -12.29 -6.31
N LEU A 234 7.26 -11.78 -6.17
CA LEU A 234 8.12 -11.44 -7.31
C LEU A 234 8.41 -12.66 -8.18
N ALA A 235 8.64 -13.83 -7.57
CA ALA A 235 8.82 -15.08 -8.29
C ALA A 235 7.57 -15.46 -9.10
N ARG A 236 6.36 -15.32 -8.53
CA ARG A 236 5.08 -15.54 -9.26
C ARG A 236 4.89 -14.59 -10.44
N LEU A 237 5.42 -13.37 -10.34
CA LEU A 237 5.31 -12.34 -11.37
C LEU A 237 6.43 -12.40 -12.43
N GLY A 238 7.40 -13.29 -12.27
CA GLY A 238 8.59 -13.34 -13.13
C GLY A 238 9.45 -12.08 -13.06
N LEU A 239 9.43 -11.38 -11.92
CA LEU A 239 10.18 -10.15 -11.68
C LEU A 239 11.40 -10.44 -10.79
N LYS A 240 12.48 -9.70 -11.04
CA LYS A 240 13.68 -9.69 -10.20
C LYS A 240 13.80 -8.34 -9.50
N THR A 241 14.32 -8.35 -8.28
CA THR A 241 14.75 -7.13 -7.61
C THR A 241 16.00 -6.56 -8.27
N GLN A 242 16.12 -5.25 -8.25
CA GLN A 242 17.31 -4.50 -8.60
C GLN A 242 17.96 -4.01 -7.29
N PRO A 243 19.21 -4.40 -7.00
CA PRO A 243 19.94 -3.83 -5.87
C PRO A 243 20.06 -2.31 -6.01
N VAL A 244 20.00 -1.61 -4.88
CA VAL A 244 20.20 -0.17 -4.80
C VAL A 244 21.42 0.05 -3.92
N ALA A 245 22.47 0.62 -4.51
CA ALA A 245 23.66 0.98 -3.75
C ALA A 245 23.34 2.13 -2.78
N THR A 246 23.89 2.07 -1.58
CA THR A 246 23.74 3.14 -0.57
C THR A 246 24.12 4.49 -1.18
N ASN A 247 23.33 5.53 -0.91
CA ASN A 247 23.51 6.89 -1.44
C ASN A 247 23.45 7.03 -2.97
N SER A 248 23.07 6.00 -3.72
CA SER A 248 22.92 6.09 -5.18
C SER A 248 21.61 6.76 -5.62
N ILE A 249 20.64 6.89 -4.72
CA ILE A 249 19.37 7.59 -4.93
C ILE A 249 19.00 8.38 -3.66
N PRO A 250 18.08 9.38 -3.76
CA PRO A 250 17.64 10.15 -2.60
C PRO A 250 17.04 9.31 -1.47
N ALA A 251 16.47 8.14 -1.77
CA ALA A 251 15.91 7.18 -0.81
C ALA A 251 17.01 6.43 0.00
N SER A 252 17.89 7.19 0.63
CA SER A 252 19.02 6.69 1.41
C SER A 252 18.93 7.20 2.84
N ASP A 253 19.09 6.31 3.80
CA ASP A 253 19.15 6.58 5.24
C ASP A 253 20.31 5.75 5.81
N PRO A 254 21.07 6.24 6.82
CA PRO A 254 22.17 5.48 7.40
C PRO A 254 21.72 4.23 8.17
N ASP A 255 20.53 4.24 8.78
CA ASP A 255 20.03 3.13 9.60
C ASP A 255 19.20 2.14 8.77
N PHE A 256 18.29 2.66 7.94
CA PHE A 256 17.31 1.87 7.17
C PHE A 256 17.36 2.21 5.67
N PRO A 257 18.53 2.10 5.00
CA PRO A 257 18.63 2.41 3.57
C PRO A 257 17.76 1.49 2.72
N LEU A 258 17.29 1.98 1.57
CA LEU A 258 16.74 1.12 0.54
C LEU A 258 17.83 0.20 -0.01
N GLN A 259 17.63 -1.11 0.09
CA GLN A 259 18.59 -2.13 -0.36
C GLN A 259 18.28 -2.63 -1.77
N ALA A 260 16.99 -2.73 -2.09
CA ALA A 260 16.56 -3.21 -3.38
C ALA A 260 15.16 -2.71 -3.74
N ARG A 261 14.86 -2.69 -5.03
CA ARG A 261 13.51 -2.40 -5.53
C ARG A 261 13.16 -3.27 -6.73
N ALA A 262 11.89 -3.57 -6.88
CA ALA A 262 11.32 -4.08 -8.12
C ALA A 262 10.18 -3.15 -8.54
N SER A 263 10.11 -2.80 -9.82
CA SER A 263 9.04 -1.96 -10.33
C SER A 263 8.70 -2.32 -11.77
N ARG A 264 7.41 -2.25 -12.08
CA ARG A 264 6.88 -2.31 -13.45
C ARG A 264 5.55 -1.57 -13.48
N ASN A 265 5.50 -0.45 -14.18
CA ASN A 265 4.31 0.41 -14.27
C ASN A 265 3.76 0.74 -12.88
N GLY A 266 2.52 0.39 -12.55
CA GLY A 266 1.90 0.66 -11.25
C GLY A 266 2.25 -0.33 -10.13
N LEU A 267 3.10 -1.35 -10.39
CA LEU A 267 3.61 -2.24 -9.34
C LEU A 267 4.97 -1.78 -8.82
N HIS A 268 5.09 -1.65 -7.49
CA HIS A 268 6.31 -1.28 -6.79
C HIS A 268 6.54 -2.14 -5.54
N ILE A 269 7.74 -2.68 -5.41
CA ILE A 269 8.19 -3.37 -4.21
C ILE A 269 9.51 -2.73 -3.77
N TRP A 270 9.55 -2.24 -2.54
CA TRP A 270 10.67 -1.50 -1.95
C TRP A 270 11.17 -2.21 -0.70
N SER A 271 12.41 -2.68 -0.76
CA SER A 271 13.05 -3.46 0.30
C SER A 271 14.04 -2.57 1.03
N TYR A 272 13.71 -2.18 2.26
CA TYR A 272 14.55 -1.38 3.14
C TYR A 272 15.28 -2.29 4.13
N ALA A 273 16.44 -1.82 4.59
CA ALA A 273 17.20 -2.48 5.64
C ALA A 273 16.49 -2.38 7.01
N GLY A 274 17.10 -2.99 8.03
CA GLY A 274 16.63 -2.97 9.40
C GLY A 274 15.86 -4.23 9.78
N THR A 275 16.20 -4.79 10.94
CA THR A 275 15.73 -6.11 11.41
C THR A 275 15.02 -6.03 12.75
N ASP A 276 14.72 -4.82 13.24
CA ASP A 276 14.17 -4.57 14.57
C ASP A 276 12.79 -3.88 14.52
N ALA A 277 12.20 -3.70 15.70
CA ALA A 277 10.91 -3.03 15.83
C ALA A 277 10.91 -1.58 15.33
N GLN A 278 12.06 -0.89 15.35
CA GLN A 278 12.13 0.49 14.83
C GLN A 278 12.07 0.50 13.31
N ALA A 279 12.74 -0.44 12.64
CA ALA A 279 12.63 -0.63 11.19
C ALA A 279 11.18 -0.90 10.80
N HIS A 280 10.51 -1.83 11.49
CA HIS A 280 9.08 -2.12 11.28
C HIS A 280 8.22 -0.86 11.41
N MET A 281 8.34 -0.15 12.53
CA MET A 281 7.54 1.04 12.83
C MET A 281 7.81 2.20 11.86
N THR A 282 8.99 2.26 11.26
CA THR A 282 9.34 3.32 10.31
C THR A 282 8.43 3.30 9.08
N HIS A 283 7.99 2.13 8.63
CA HIS A 283 7.04 2.01 7.52
C HIS A 283 5.70 2.69 7.84
N ALA A 284 5.12 2.44 9.01
CA ALA A 284 3.91 3.14 9.45
C ALA A 284 4.14 4.66 9.51
N ARG A 285 5.31 5.06 10.03
CA ARG A 285 5.67 6.48 10.21
C ARG A 285 5.78 7.26 8.92
N HIS A 286 5.98 6.60 7.78
CA HIS A 286 6.11 7.20 6.46
C HIS A 286 4.92 6.91 5.55
N LEU A 287 3.75 6.60 6.12
CA LEU A 287 2.52 6.39 5.36
C LEU A 287 2.25 7.57 4.41
N ALA A 288 2.37 8.82 4.88
CA ALA A 288 2.15 9.98 4.00
C ALA A 288 3.22 10.10 2.90
N ASP A 289 4.48 9.80 3.20
CA ASP A 289 5.59 9.94 2.22
C ASP A 289 5.43 8.93 1.08
N VAL A 290 5.00 7.71 1.40
CA VAL A 290 4.68 6.69 0.39
C VAL A 290 3.54 7.15 -0.50
N TRP A 291 2.48 7.72 0.07
CA TRP A 291 1.37 8.25 -0.73
C TRP A 291 1.76 9.47 -1.58
N GLN A 292 2.62 10.35 -1.07
CA GLN A 292 3.14 11.49 -1.82
C GLN A 292 3.98 11.03 -3.01
N ALA A 293 4.89 10.08 -2.78
CA ALA A 293 5.68 9.46 -3.85
C ALA A 293 4.77 8.91 -4.96
N LEU A 294 3.65 8.24 -4.60
CA LEU A 294 2.69 7.74 -5.58
C LEU A 294 1.91 8.83 -6.34
N ASN A 295 1.56 9.93 -5.67
CA ASN A 295 0.84 11.02 -6.30
C ASN A 295 1.72 11.77 -7.31
N GLU A 296 3.00 11.96 -7.00
CA GLU A 296 3.99 12.52 -7.92
C GLU A 296 4.13 11.68 -9.20
N MET A 297 4.07 10.34 -9.07
CA MET A 297 4.08 9.43 -10.21
C MET A 297 2.89 9.63 -11.15
N ALA A 298 1.69 9.78 -10.59
CA ALA A 298 0.48 9.98 -11.37
C ALA A 298 0.58 11.28 -12.19
N VAL A 299 1.06 12.37 -11.58
CA VAL A 299 1.27 13.65 -12.26
C VAL A 299 2.29 13.52 -13.40
N GLN A 300 3.43 12.86 -13.17
CA GLN A 300 4.47 12.68 -14.19
C GLN A 300 4.00 11.82 -15.37
N SER A 301 3.15 10.82 -15.12
CA SER A 301 2.56 9.99 -16.18
C SER A 301 1.57 10.79 -17.04
N ALA A 302 0.77 11.68 -16.42
CA ALA A 302 -0.17 12.53 -17.12
C ALA A 302 0.51 13.61 -17.98
N SER A 303 1.70 14.09 -17.59
CA SER A 303 2.46 15.09 -18.36
C SER A 303 3.25 14.52 -19.55
N ARG A 304 3.33 13.19 -19.69
CA ARG A 304 4.07 12.51 -20.77
C ARG A 304 3.18 11.98 -21.90
N ASN A 305 1.86 12.04 -21.72
CA ASN A 305 0.84 11.71 -22.72
C ASN A 305 0.25 13.00 -23.31
#